data_AF-A0A6C0QVD0-F1
#
_entry.id   AF-A0A6C0QVD0-F1
#
_cell.length_a   1.000
_cell.length_b   1.000
_cell.length_c   1.000
_cell.angle_alpha   90.00
_cell.angle_beta   90.00
_cell.angle_gamma   90.00
#
_symmetry.space_group_name_H-M   'P 1'
#
loop_
_entity.id
_entity.type
_entity.pdbx_description
1 polymer ?
#
loop_
_entity_poly.entity_id
_entity_poly.type
_entity_poly.pdbx_seq_one_letter_code
_entity_poly.pdbx_strand_id
1 'polypeptide(L)'
;MPLLTGCACDFDCYFLSFNLYSSPFGKWNKIFFLFTSFLFVFGLVIFTTYSRQIEEAAQQVYDIRVFFWFIIFGLTIIIFLYGIIRQIMMLNISNLILTTFNEIVTEMENSTFLPKNSRVLKQVYKGIENNISSTYQMLFFCLEKNMFDVYKISISEWEKVIIEIQGRARFKVRSRFKRTEKLLEMELTEEFTSLYSCITKNQILLITKLIQINRIEEAGCAISLFTKLLPMDDDEDELKRCFYTAFHELAVVSYKFEMLDFILEELNLATEVSNPNKSTDNPVHSIYEKLMIHALEKKDLNAISKISYSMIKEPTKSEEENLNLEIPDPIEIKIKRNNNSTYITICLLFQATIKSIELSYYSVTGFLIKFMVTNFSTRFINDVYENIIRIMVEEKRYSNPLALNHSAIPSTFNINLHTLNYCFGKMSILLYGQQLYAYENRILLKENIELEKPISIDSICKLTYIRYLIDKIKKSSDKYGLIFLTHDKFFEHIEENFSAPVKELTVNR
;
A
#
# COMPACT_ATOMS: atom_id res chain seq x y z
N MET A 1 36.15 -1.10 13.34
CA MET A 1 37.26 -0.19 12.93
C MET A 1 37.89 -0.79 11.69
N PRO A 2 38.14 -0.04 10.60
CA PRO A 2 38.22 1.43 10.43
C PRO A 2 36.83 2.04 10.15
N LEU A 3 36.39 3.25 10.50
CA LEU A 3 36.97 4.59 10.68
C LEU A 3 37.72 5.11 9.45
N LEU A 4 36.97 5.55 8.42
CA LEU A 4 37.23 6.73 7.57
C LEU A 4 36.25 6.77 6.37
N THR A 5 35.01 7.20 6.60
CA THR A 5 34.14 7.81 5.56
C THR A 5 33.16 8.79 6.23
N GLY A 6 33.69 9.68 7.06
CA GLY A 6 32.95 10.82 7.61
C GLY A 6 33.49 12.09 6.99
N CYS A 7 33.07 12.42 5.76
CA CYS A 7 33.31 13.72 5.14
C CYS A 7 32.47 13.99 3.87
N ALA A 8 31.58 13.07 3.45
CA ALA A 8 30.71 13.31 2.28
C ALA A 8 29.35 13.95 2.66
N CYS A 9 28.86 13.75 3.89
CA CYS A 9 27.55 14.28 4.32
C CYS A 9 27.53 15.79 4.58
N ASP A 10 28.67 16.40 4.88
CA ASP A 10 28.74 17.85 5.12
C ASP A 10 28.71 18.67 3.82
N PHE A 11 29.14 18.09 2.70
CA PHE A 11 29.07 18.76 1.40
C PHE A 11 27.65 18.80 0.83
N ASP A 12 26.84 17.76 1.07
CA ASP A 12 25.44 17.71 0.62
C ASP A 12 24.50 18.57 1.49
N CYS A 13 24.78 18.71 2.80
CA CYS A 13 24.08 19.69 3.66
C CYS A 13 24.39 21.14 3.25
N TYR A 14 25.65 21.41 2.88
CA TYR A 14 25.99 22.71 2.30
C TYR A 14 25.30 22.91 0.95
N PHE A 15 25.20 21.88 0.10
CA PHE A 15 24.50 21.97 -1.19
C PHE A 15 22.99 22.16 -1.05
N LEU A 16 22.34 21.57 -0.03
CA LEU A 16 20.93 21.82 0.30
C LEU A 16 20.71 23.25 0.79
N SER A 17 21.58 23.76 1.67
CA SER A 17 21.52 25.16 2.09
C SER A 17 21.79 26.13 0.94
N PHE A 18 22.66 25.76 -0.01
CA PHE A 18 23.02 26.58 -1.16
C PHE A 18 21.97 26.53 -2.28
N ASN A 19 21.30 25.39 -2.50
CA ASN A 19 20.21 25.29 -3.47
C ASN A 19 18.90 25.91 -2.95
N LEU A 20 18.63 25.87 -1.65
CA LEU A 20 17.55 26.68 -1.03
C LEU A 20 17.89 28.18 -1.09
N TYR A 21 19.18 28.56 -0.97
CA TYR A 21 19.65 29.93 -1.25
C TYR A 21 19.67 30.30 -2.75
N SER A 22 19.59 29.31 -3.64
CA SER A 22 19.50 29.50 -5.09
C SER A 22 18.05 29.68 -5.57
N SER A 23 17.08 29.68 -4.66
CA SER A 23 15.72 30.09 -5.00
C SER A 23 15.76 31.49 -5.66
N PRO A 24 14.87 31.80 -6.61
CA PRO A 24 14.79 33.13 -7.20
C PRO A 24 14.74 34.23 -6.13
N PHE A 25 14.22 33.91 -4.94
CA PHE A 25 14.15 34.78 -3.77
C PHE A 25 15.52 35.22 -3.20
N GLY A 26 16.53 34.36 -3.18
CA GLY A 26 17.89 34.72 -2.74
C GLY A 26 18.56 35.74 -3.68
N LYS A 27 18.26 35.65 -4.98
CA LYS A 27 18.70 36.64 -5.98
C LYS A 27 17.95 37.96 -5.81
N TRP A 28 16.64 37.92 -5.59
CA TRP A 28 15.84 39.11 -5.32
C TRP A 28 16.28 39.84 -4.05
N ASN A 29 16.63 39.13 -2.98
CA ASN A 29 17.14 39.77 -1.75
C ASN A 29 18.48 40.49 -1.97
N LYS A 30 19.39 39.92 -2.77
CA LYS A 30 20.66 40.59 -3.13
C LYS A 30 20.43 41.82 -4.01
N ILE A 31 19.55 41.72 -5.00
CA ILE A 31 19.16 42.84 -5.88
C ILE A 31 18.47 43.93 -5.05
N PHE A 32 17.60 43.55 -4.12
CA PHE A 32 16.91 44.47 -3.24
C PHE A 32 17.87 45.18 -2.27
N PHE A 33 18.84 44.46 -1.68
CA PHE A 33 19.86 45.05 -0.82
C PHE A 33 20.76 46.05 -1.57
N LEU A 34 21.15 45.71 -2.81
CA LEU A 34 21.90 46.61 -3.69
C LEU A 34 21.07 47.83 -4.08
N PHE A 35 19.80 47.64 -4.40
CA PHE A 35 18.89 48.72 -4.78
C PHE A 35 18.61 49.67 -3.62
N THR A 36 18.34 49.15 -2.43
CA THR A 36 18.12 49.98 -1.22
C THR A 36 19.38 50.71 -0.78
N SER A 37 20.55 50.05 -0.83
CA SER A 37 21.84 50.70 -0.59
C SER A 37 22.13 51.80 -1.61
N PHE A 38 21.84 51.55 -2.89
CA PHE A 38 21.98 52.55 -3.95
C PHE A 38 21.06 53.75 -3.74
N LEU A 39 19.76 53.53 -3.45
CA LEU A 39 18.81 54.60 -3.16
C LEU A 39 19.23 55.43 -1.95
N PHE A 40 19.78 54.79 -0.91
CA PHE A 40 20.27 55.48 0.28
C PHE A 40 21.50 56.36 -0.03
N VAL A 41 22.51 55.81 -0.69
CA VAL A 41 23.72 56.56 -1.08
C VAL A 41 23.37 57.69 -2.04
N PHE A 42 22.52 57.43 -3.03
CA PHE A 42 22.08 58.42 -4.01
C PHE A 42 21.25 59.53 -3.35
N GLY A 43 20.36 59.18 -2.41
CA GLY A 43 19.63 60.13 -1.58
C GLY A 43 20.55 61.02 -0.74
N LEU A 44 21.58 60.45 -0.11
CA LEU A 44 22.60 61.21 0.64
C LEU A 44 23.41 62.14 -0.27
N VAL A 45 23.79 61.69 -1.46
CA VAL A 45 24.51 62.52 -2.43
C VAL A 45 23.65 63.69 -2.88
N ILE A 46 22.38 63.46 -3.24
CA ILE A 46 21.44 64.54 -3.59
C ILE A 46 21.27 65.51 -2.41
N PHE A 47 21.04 65.00 -1.20
CA PHE A 47 20.86 65.85 -0.02
C PHE A 47 22.09 66.73 0.25
N THR A 48 23.31 66.17 0.16
CA THR A 48 24.55 66.90 0.44
C THR A 48 24.96 67.86 -0.68
N THR A 49 24.67 67.54 -1.95
CA THR A 49 25.00 68.41 -3.09
C THR A 49 23.98 69.53 -3.28
N TYR A 50 22.68 69.26 -3.12
CA TYR A 50 21.64 70.26 -3.34
C TYR A 50 21.42 71.19 -2.14
N SER A 51 21.61 70.75 -0.90
CA SER A 51 21.50 71.64 0.27
C SER A 51 22.45 72.85 0.24
N ARG A 52 23.48 72.80 -0.61
CA ARG A 52 24.51 73.84 -0.72
C ARG A 52 24.21 74.93 -1.76
N GLN A 53 23.14 74.83 -2.56
CA GLN A 53 22.92 75.68 -3.76
C GLN A 53 21.54 76.35 -3.88
N ILE A 54 20.71 76.43 -2.83
CA ILE A 54 19.30 76.80 -3.01
C ILE A 54 19.00 78.29 -2.69
N GLU A 55 18.45 79.00 -3.69
CA GLU A 55 17.70 80.27 -3.54
C GLU A 55 16.26 80.02 -3.05
N GLU A 56 15.67 80.98 -2.33
CA GLU A 56 14.40 80.84 -1.58
C GLU A 56 13.21 80.29 -2.39
N ALA A 57 13.11 80.56 -3.69
CA ALA A 57 12.01 80.06 -4.54
C ALA A 57 12.19 78.58 -4.95
N ALA A 58 13.42 78.06 -4.98
CA ALA A 58 13.72 76.65 -5.25
C ALA A 58 13.56 75.77 -4.00
N GLN A 59 13.43 76.38 -2.82
CA GLN A 59 13.29 75.70 -1.53
C GLN A 59 12.03 74.84 -1.47
N GLN A 60 10.88 75.34 -1.94
CA GLN A 60 9.61 74.60 -1.83
C GLN A 60 9.58 73.33 -2.69
N VAL A 61 10.15 73.38 -3.91
CA VAL A 61 10.27 72.22 -4.79
C VAL A 61 11.27 71.22 -4.24
N TYR A 62 12.34 71.70 -3.60
CA TYR A 62 13.33 70.87 -2.92
C TYR A 62 12.72 70.13 -1.73
N ASP A 63 11.96 70.81 -0.88
CA ASP A 63 11.33 70.21 0.31
C ASP A 63 10.35 69.09 -0.09
N ILE A 64 9.56 69.28 -1.15
CA ILE A 64 8.64 68.24 -1.67
C ILE A 64 9.43 67.03 -2.19
N ARG A 65 10.54 67.24 -2.90
CA ARG A 65 11.38 66.14 -3.42
C ARG A 65 12.06 65.37 -2.29
N VAL A 66 12.61 66.08 -1.31
CA VAL A 66 13.20 65.47 -0.11
C VAL A 66 12.16 64.66 0.66
N PHE A 67 10.95 65.21 0.84
CA PHE A 67 9.83 64.49 1.45
C PHE A 67 9.46 63.21 0.71
N PHE A 68 9.36 63.25 -0.63
CA PHE A 68 9.08 62.07 -1.44
C PHE A 68 10.18 61.00 -1.34
N TRP A 69 11.44 61.43 -1.27
CA TRP A 69 12.57 60.54 -1.03
C TRP A 69 12.52 59.88 0.36
N PHE A 70 12.14 60.62 1.39
CA PHE A 70 11.91 60.05 2.72
C PHE A 70 10.78 59.01 2.71
N ILE A 71 9.71 59.23 1.94
CA ILE A 71 8.63 58.23 1.78
C ILE A 71 9.14 56.97 1.08
N ILE A 72 9.85 57.10 -0.04
CA ILE A 72 10.42 55.95 -0.76
C ILE A 72 11.39 55.19 0.15
N PHE A 73 12.28 55.90 0.85
CA PHE A 73 13.23 55.29 1.76
C PHE A 73 12.51 54.56 2.91
N GLY A 74 11.50 55.18 3.52
CA GLY A 74 10.65 54.56 4.54
C GLY A 74 9.98 53.27 4.04
N LEU A 75 9.38 53.31 2.84
CA LEU A 75 8.79 52.12 2.21
C LEU A 75 9.82 51.02 1.96
N THR A 76 11.02 51.38 1.50
CA THR A 76 12.09 50.39 1.30
C THR A 76 12.55 49.75 2.60
N ILE A 77 12.65 50.50 3.70
CA ILE A 77 12.95 49.94 5.03
C ILE A 77 11.84 48.99 5.47
N ILE A 78 10.57 49.36 5.29
CA ILE A 78 9.44 48.51 5.67
C ILE A 78 9.48 47.19 4.89
N ILE A 79 9.69 47.23 3.57
CA ILE A 79 9.82 46.02 2.73
C ILE A 79 11.04 45.19 3.16
N PHE A 80 12.15 45.85 3.50
CA PHE A 80 13.36 45.17 4.01
C PHE A 80 13.10 44.44 5.32
N LEU A 81 12.52 45.13 6.31
CA LEU A 81 12.17 44.55 7.60
C LEU A 81 11.17 43.41 7.44
N TYR A 82 10.17 43.58 6.58
CA TYR A 82 9.24 42.51 6.22
C TYR A 82 9.97 41.30 5.62
N GLY A 83 10.94 41.53 4.73
CA GLY A 83 11.80 40.49 4.17
C GLY A 83 12.61 39.75 5.23
N ILE A 84 13.29 40.47 6.14
CA ILE A 84 14.04 39.88 7.26
C ILE A 84 13.11 39.06 8.16
N ILE A 85 11.99 39.64 8.59
CA ILE A 85 11.02 38.96 9.44
C ILE A 85 10.54 37.67 8.77
N ARG A 86 10.22 37.72 7.47
CA ARG A 86 9.84 36.54 6.69
C ARG A 86 10.97 35.50 6.65
N GLN A 87 12.22 35.91 6.45
CA GLN A 87 13.37 34.99 6.45
C GLN A 87 13.59 34.34 7.83
N ILE A 88 13.47 35.12 8.91
CA ILE A 88 13.55 34.59 10.28
C ILE A 88 12.40 33.61 10.53
N MET A 89 11.18 33.90 10.07
CA MET A 89 10.07 32.95 10.14
C MET A 89 10.34 31.66 9.35
N MET A 90 11.01 31.76 8.19
CA MET A 90 11.39 30.61 7.35
C MET A 90 12.54 29.78 7.94
N LEU A 91 13.34 30.31 8.87
CA LEU A 91 14.32 29.52 9.63
C LEU A 91 13.63 28.51 10.55
N ASN A 92 12.38 28.78 10.95
CA ASN A 92 11.57 27.80 11.68
C ASN A 92 11.05 26.77 10.67
N ILE A 93 11.60 25.56 10.75
CA ILE A 93 11.25 24.43 9.89
C ILE A 93 9.75 24.15 9.90
N SER A 94 9.10 24.27 11.06
CA SER A 94 7.66 24.08 11.17
C SER A 94 6.88 25.06 10.29
N ASN A 95 7.27 26.33 10.28
CA ASN A 95 6.61 27.35 9.47
C ASN A 95 6.89 27.16 7.99
N LEU A 96 8.10 26.74 7.64
CA LEU A 96 8.47 26.44 6.25
C LEU A 96 7.62 25.27 5.70
N ILE A 97 7.47 24.18 6.46
CA ILE A 97 6.62 23.03 6.08
C ILE A 97 5.15 23.48 5.91
N LEU A 98 4.62 24.23 6.88
CA LEU A 98 3.24 24.74 6.80
C LEU A 98 3.03 25.66 5.59
N THR A 99 4.01 26.50 5.27
CA THR A 99 3.92 27.37 4.10
C THR A 99 3.92 26.54 2.81
N THR A 100 4.78 25.52 2.72
CA THR A 100 4.79 24.61 1.55
C THR A 100 3.49 23.83 1.42
N PHE A 101 2.83 23.43 2.51
CA PHE A 101 1.51 22.81 2.47
C PHE A 101 0.45 23.74 1.90
N ASN A 102 0.40 24.98 2.37
CA ASN A 102 -0.55 25.97 1.87
C ASN A 102 -0.30 26.29 0.39
N GLU A 103 0.96 26.33 -0.04
CA GLU A 103 1.34 26.50 -1.45
C GLU A 103 0.85 25.32 -2.30
N ILE A 104 1.04 24.07 -1.85
CA ILE A 104 0.51 22.87 -2.52
C ILE A 104 -1.01 22.96 -2.69
N VAL A 105 -1.74 23.25 -1.62
CA VAL A 105 -3.21 23.35 -1.66
C VAL A 105 -3.65 24.45 -2.62
N THR A 106 -3.03 25.62 -2.56
CA THR A 106 -3.35 26.77 -3.42
C THR A 106 -3.03 26.49 -4.89
N GLU A 107 -1.88 25.88 -5.20
CA GLU A 107 -1.52 25.49 -6.56
C GLU A 107 -2.47 24.42 -7.11
N MET A 108 -2.88 23.46 -6.28
CA MET A 108 -3.92 22.49 -6.62
C MET A 108 -5.26 23.16 -6.91
N GLU A 109 -5.69 24.16 -6.11
CA GLU A 109 -6.92 24.92 -6.39
C GLU A 109 -6.85 25.60 -7.76
N ASN A 110 -5.75 26.30 -8.01
CA ASN A 110 -5.54 27.02 -9.25
C ASN A 110 -5.48 26.08 -10.47
N SER A 111 -4.99 24.85 -10.29
CA SER A 111 -4.89 23.84 -11.36
C SER A 111 -6.26 23.43 -11.91
N THR A 112 -7.32 23.44 -11.08
CA THR A 112 -8.68 23.05 -11.49
C THR A 112 -9.30 23.97 -12.55
N PHE A 113 -8.80 25.21 -12.64
CA PHE A 113 -9.30 26.20 -13.60
C PHE A 113 -8.49 26.25 -14.91
N LEU A 114 -7.45 25.41 -15.05
CA LEU A 114 -6.57 25.41 -16.21
C LEU A 114 -7.01 24.41 -17.29
N PRO A 115 -6.72 24.68 -18.58
CA PRO A 115 -7.03 23.73 -19.65
C PRO A 115 -6.20 22.44 -19.54
N LYS A 116 -6.86 21.28 -19.75
CA LYS A 116 -6.35 19.90 -19.57
C LYS A 116 -5.02 19.58 -20.25
N ASN A 117 -4.69 20.25 -21.36
CA ASN A 117 -3.43 20.04 -22.10
C ASN A 117 -2.56 21.29 -22.18
N SER A 118 -2.75 22.24 -21.27
CA SER A 118 -1.94 23.45 -21.27
C SER A 118 -0.52 23.14 -20.75
N ARG A 119 0.49 23.73 -21.40
CA ARG A 119 1.87 23.74 -20.89
C ARG A 119 1.95 24.29 -19.46
N VAL A 120 1.02 25.20 -19.12
CA VAL A 120 0.88 25.80 -17.80
C VAL A 120 0.45 24.76 -16.77
N LEU A 121 -0.56 23.93 -17.05
CA LEU A 121 -1.00 22.86 -16.15
C LEU A 121 0.13 21.87 -15.85
N LYS A 122 0.90 21.45 -16.87
CA LYS A 122 2.09 20.60 -16.68
C LYS A 122 3.13 21.25 -15.77
N GLN A 123 3.35 22.56 -15.91
CA GLN A 123 4.27 23.30 -15.05
C GLN A 123 3.76 23.41 -13.62
N VAL A 124 2.45 23.60 -13.43
CA VAL A 124 1.81 23.62 -12.10
C VAL A 124 1.96 22.26 -11.42
N TYR A 125 1.61 21.15 -12.09
CA TYR A 125 1.80 19.81 -11.52
C TYR A 125 3.25 19.51 -11.17
N LYS A 126 4.20 19.94 -12.01
CA LYS A 126 5.63 19.81 -11.70
C LYS A 126 6.04 20.68 -10.50
N GLY A 127 5.46 21.87 -10.35
CA GLY A 127 5.64 22.72 -9.16
C GLY A 127 5.17 22.00 -7.90
N ILE A 128 3.95 21.47 -7.94
CA ILE A 128 3.35 20.70 -6.85
C ILE A 128 4.20 19.46 -6.52
N GLU A 129 4.65 18.71 -7.53
CA GLU A 129 5.51 17.54 -7.34
C GLU A 129 6.82 17.90 -6.63
N ASN A 130 7.46 19.01 -7.03
CA ASN A 130 8.66 19.51 -6.37
C ASN A 130 8.37 19.94 -4.93
N ASN A 131 7.23 20.57 -4.67
CA ASN A 131 6.83 21.01 -3.34
C ASN A 131 6.55 19.80 -2.41
N ILE A 132 5.90 18.75 -2.94
CA ILE A 132 5.67 17.49 -2.21
C ILE A 132 7.02 16.82 -1.90
N SER A 133 7.90 16.69 -2.88
CA SER A 133 9.23 16.11 -2.68
C SER A 133 10.04 16.89 -1.64
N SER A 134 10.01 18.22 -1.72
CA SER A 134 10.66 19.11 -0.74
C SER A 134 10.08 18.91 0.66
N THR A 135 8.76 18.77 0.77
CA THR A 135 8.11 18.49 2.05
C THR A 135 8.60 17.16 2.65
N TYR A 136 8.64 16.08 1.87
CA TYR A 136 9.17 14.80 2.35
C TYR A 136 10.64 14.89 2.76
N GLN A 137 11.46 15.62 2.01
CA GLN A 137 12.86 15.91 2.39
C GLN A 137 12.95 16.64 3.73
N MET A 138 12.05 17.60 3.99
CA MET A 138 11.99 18.29 5.27
C MET A 138 11.52 17.37 6.40
N LEU A 139 10.54 16.49 6.16
CA LEU A 139 10.14 15.48 7.13
C LEU A 139 11.31 14.53 7.45
N PHE A 140 12.07 14.09 6.44
CA PHE A 140 13.29 13.31 6.65
C PHE A 140 14.32 14.05 7.47
N PHE A 141 14.54 15.34 7.18
CA PHE A 141 15.44 16.17 7.95
C PHE A 141 15.02 16.29 9.42
N CYS A 142 13.72 16.44 9.69
CA CYS A 142 13.17 16.42 11.05
C CYS A 142 13.50 15.11 11.78
N LEU A 143 13.36 13.97 11.10
CA LEU A 143 13.69 12.66 11.66
C LEU A 143 15.20 12.52 11.93
N GLU A 144 16.06 12.93 10.99
CA GLU A 144 17.51 12.82 11.12
C GLU A 144 18.10 13.73 12.20
N LYS A 145 17.46 14.87 12.46
CA LYS A 145 17.87 15.82 13.51
C LYS A 145 17.11 15.63 14.83
N ASN A 146 16.37 14.55 14.99
CA ASN A 146 15.57 14.23 16.19
C ASN A 146 14.56 15.33 16.58
N MET A 147 14.03 16.08 15.61
CA MET A 147 13.00 17.11 15.83
C MET A 147 11.59 16.48 15.77
N PHE A 148 11.33 15.54 16.67
CA PHE A 148 10.13 14.70 16.61
C PHE A 148 8.83 15.47 16.84
N ASP A 149 8.82 16.49 17.69
CA ASP A 149 7.63 17.30 17.92
C ASP A 149 7.20 18.07 16.66
N VAL A 150 8.19 18.62 15.96
CA VAL A 150 7.97 19.30 14.67
C VAL A 150 7.48 18.29 13.63
N TYR A 151 8.07 17.09 13.59
CA TYR A 151 7.62 16.02 12.72
C TYR A 151 6.15 15.63 12.99
N LYS A 152 5.77 15.41 14.25
CA LYS A 152 4.40 15.01 14.62
C LYS A 152 3.35 16.05 14.23
N ILE A 153 3.65 17.33 14.45
CA ILE A 153 2.77 18.42 14.00
C ILE A 153 2.70 18.42 12.47
N SER A 154 3.85 18.33 11.81
CA SER A 154 3.94 18.37 10.34
C SER A 154 3.21 17.22 9.66
N ILE A 155 3.29 16.00 10.19
CA ILE A 155 2.63 14.84 9.58
C ILE A 155 1.09 14.90 9.74
N SER A 156 0.61 15.48 10.84
CA SER A 156 -0.83 15.69 11.05
C SER A 156 -1.39 16.74 10.08
N GLU A 157 -0.62 17.78 9.76
CA GLU A 157 -1.01 18.75 8.74
C GLU A 157 -0.88 18.17 7.33
N TRP A 158 0.14 17.36 7.07
CA TRP A 158 0.29 16.63 5.81
C TRP A 158 -0.88 15.69 5.54
N GLU A 159 -1.39 15.02 6.57
CA GLU A 159 -2.59 14.20 6.47
C GLU A 159 -3.79 14.98 5.95
N LYS A 160 -4.00 16.21 6.42
CA LYS A 160 -5.09 17.07 5.91
C LYS A 160 -4.91 17.39 4.43
N VAL A 161 -3.67 17.68 4.00
CA VAL A 161 -3.34 17.95 2.59
C VAL A 161 -3.58 16.70 1.73
N ILE A 162 -3.18 15.52 2.20
CA ILE A 162 -3.46 14.25 1.51
C ILE A 162 -4.97 14.03 1.33
N ILE A 163 -5.74 14.19 2.41
CA ILE A 163 -7.20 14.03 2.38
C ILE A 163 -7.83 15.01 1.39
N GLU A 164 -7.31 16.23 1.30
CA GLU A 164 -7.79 17.24 0.36
C GLU A 164 -7.41 16.91 -1.09
N ILE A 165 -6.19 16.45 -1.36
CA ILE A 165 -5.76 15.99 -2.69
C ILE A 165 -6.66 14.85 -3.17
N GLN A 166 -6.97 13.89 -2.30
CA GLN A 166 -7.88 12.79 -2.62
C GLN A 166 -9.33 13.24 -2.74
N GLY A 167 -9.80 14.09 -1.83
CA GLY A 167 -11.15 14.63 -1.83
C GLY A 167 -11.46 15.38 -3.13
N ARG A 168 -10.45 15.97 -3.76
CA ARG A 168 -10.55 16.68 -5.04
C ARG A 168 -10.59 15.76 -6.27
N ALA A 169 -9.95 14.59 -6.21
CA ALA A 169 -10.20 13.53 -7.19
C ALA A 169 -11.67 13.06 -7.15
N ARG A 170 -12.37 13.23 -6.01
CA ARG A 170 -13.77 12.83 -5.80
C ARG A 170 -14.82 13.85 -6.26
N PHE A 171 -14.46 15.03 -6.79
CA PHE A 171 -15.44 16.05 -7.22
C PHE A 171 -16.11 15.73 -8.58
N LYS A 172 -16.78 14.56 -8.69
CA LYS A 172 -17.97 14.43 -9.56
C LYS A 172 -19.15 15.10 -8.86
N VAL A 173 -19.07 16.41 -8.60
CA VAL A 173 -20.22 17.13 -8.04
C VAL A 173 -21.28 17.24 -9.12
N ARG A 174 -22.33 16.45 -8.91
CA ARG A 174 -23.70 16.59 -9.41
C ARG A 174 -24.23 17.98 -9.05
N SER A 175 -23.66 19.02 -9.66
CA SER A 175 -24.07 20.39 -9.48
C SER A 175 -25.34 20.59 -10.32
N ARG A 176 -26.39 21.18 -9.74
CA ARG A 176 -27.62 21.54 -10.48
C ARG A 176 -27.37 22.57 -11.61
N PHE A 177 -26.13 22.97 -11.84
CA PHE A 177 -25.69 23.83 -12.93
C PHE A 177 -25.07 22.99 -14.06
N LYS A 178 -25.93 22.54 -14.98
CA LYS A 178 -25.60 21.79 -16.22
C LYS A 178 -24.53 22.41 -17.14
N ARG A 179 -23.98 23.59 -16.82
CA ARG A 179 -22.99 24.30 -17.66
C ARG A 179 -21.55 24.19 -17.14
N THR A 180 -21.35 23.77 -15.89
CA THR A 180 -20.03 23.60 -15.26
C THR A 180 -19.63 22.15 -15.01
N GLU A 181 -20.55 21.18 -15.12
CA GLU A 181 -20.23 19.75 -14.99
C GLU A 181 -19.15 19.29 -15.99
N LYS A 182 -19.14 19.86 -17.21
CA LYS A 182 -18.12 19.54 -18.23
C LYS A 182 -16.70 20.07 -17.93
N LEU A 183 -16.56 20.95 -16.94
CA LEU A 183 -15.27 21.54 -16.53
C LEU A 183 -14.75 20.94 -15.21
N LEU A 184 -15.60 20.27 -14.44
CA LEU A 184 -15.29 19.73 -13.12
C LEU A 184 -14.96 18.22 -13.13
N GLU A 185 -15.18 17.53 -14.24
CA GLU A 185 -14.56 16.22 -14.46
C GLU A 185 -13.06 16.43 -14.70
N MET A 186 -12.28 16.41 -13.61
CA MET A 186 -10.87 16.02 -13.68
C MET A 186 -10.84 14.57 -14.18
N GLU A 187 -10.93 14.39 -15.50
CA GLU A 187 -10.43 13.16 -16.11
C GLU A 187 -8.99 13.00 -15.65
N LEU A 188 -8.63 11.79 -15.19
CA LEU A 188 -7.27 11.46 -14.79
C LEU A 188 -6.30 11.92 -15.88
N THR A 189 -5.49 12.93 -15.55
CA THR A 189 -4.39 13.37 -16.41
C THR A 189 -3.18 12.52 -16.09
N GLU A 190 -2.35 12.21 -17.09
CA GLU A 190 -1.07 11.51 -16.87
C GLU A 190 -0.21 12.23 -15.82
N GLU A 191 -0.29 13.56 -15.77
CA GLU A 191 0.37 14.40 -14.78
C GLU A 191 -0.12 14.13 -13.35
N PHE A 192 -1.43 13.92 -13.15
CA PHE A 192 -1.97 13.58 -11.83
C PHE A 192 -1.56 12.17 -11.40
N THR A 193 -1.56 11.20 -12.31
CA THR A 193 -1.06 9.85 -12.04
C THR A 193 0.42 9.87 -11.62
N SER A 194 1.24 10.69 -12.28
CA SER A 194 2.65 10.90 -11.91
C SER A 194 2.79 11.52 -10.52
N LEU A 195 1.99 12.56 -10.21
CA LEU A 195 1.96 13.19 -8.89
C LEU A 195 1.58 12.18 -7.79
N TYR A 196 0.54 11.38 -8.03
CA TYR A 196 0.09 10.34 -7.12
C TYR A 196 1.17 9.25 -6.90
N SER A 197 1.86 8.85 -7.97
CA SER A 197 3.01 7.94 -7.87
C SER A 197 4.14 8.55 -7.03
N CYS A 198 4.39 9.85 -7.15
CA CYS A 198 5.38 10.57 -6.34
C CYS A 198 5.00 10.58 -4.85
N ILE A 199 3.73 10.85 -4.53
CA ILE A 199 3.23 10.84 -3.14
C ILE A 199 3.39 9.43 -2.53
N THR A 200 2.89 8.40 -3.21
CA THR A 200 2.92 7.01 -2.71
C THR A 200 4.35 6.51 -2.50
N LYS A 201 5.25 6.75 -3.46
CA LYS A 201 6.67 6.36 -3.32
C LYS A 201 7.37 7.09 -2.16
N ASN A 202 7.18 8.40 -2.04
CA ASN A 202 7.79 9.16 -0.94
C ASN A 202 7.23 8.75 0.43
N GLN A 203 5.94 8.40 0.51
CA GLN A 203 5.36 7.87 1.74
C GLN A 203 5.99 6.53 2.15
N ILE A 204 6.26 5.64 1.20
CA ILE A 204 6.98 4.37 1.48
C ILE A 204 8.40 4.64 1.99
N LEU A 205 9.11 5.60 1.38
CA LEU A 205 10.44 6.00 1.84
C LEU A 205 10.39 6.57 3.26
N LEU A 206 9.36 7.37 3.57
CA LEU A 206 9.12 7.91 4.92
C LEU A 206 8.93 6.79 5.94
N ILE A 207 8.03 5.85 5.65
CA ILE A 207 7.79 4.67 6.50
C ILE A 207 9.09 3.87 6.68
N THR A 208 9.79 3.58 5.60
CA THR A 208 11.07 2.84 5.65
C THR A 208 12.09 3.53 6.54
N LYS A 209 12.21 4.86 6.47
CA LYS A 209 13.12 5.61 7.33
C LYS A 209 12.70 5.55 8.79
N LEU A 210 11.41 5.73 9.12
CA LEU A 210 10.88 5.62 10.48
C LEU A 210 11.19 4.26 11.10
N ILE A 211 11.03 3.20 10.32
CA ILE A 211 11.37 1.83 10.71
C ILE A 211 12.87 1.70 11.01
N GLN A 212 13.73 2.20 10.11
CA GLN A 212 15.19 2.16 10.29
C GLN A 212 15.68 2.89 11.54
N ILE A 213 14.99 3.94 11.97
CA ILE A 213 15.29 4.68 13.21
C ILE A 213 14.56 4.11 14.44
N ASN A 214 13.96 2.92 14.34
CA ASN A 214 13.22 2.23 15.40
C ASN A 214 12.03 3.02 15.98
N ARG A 215 11.37 3.84 15.16
CA ARG A 215 10.16 4.60 15.53
C ARG A 215 8.91 3.87 15.06
N ILE A 216 8.64 2.74 15.71
CA ILE A 216 7.62 1.76 15.30
C ILE A 216 6.20 2.36 15.38
N GLU A 217 5.88 3.11 16.43
CA GLU A 217 4.56 3.74 16.58
C GLU A 217 4.30 4.76 15.46
N GLU A 218 5.27 5.65 15.22
CA GLU A 218 5.16 6.63 14.14
C GLU A 218 5.14 5.99 12.74
N ALA A 219 5.87 4.88 12.55
CA ALA A 219 5.79 4.09 11.33
C ALA A 219 4.39 3.50 11.15
N GLY A 220 3.77 2.96 12.20
CA GLY A 220 2.38 2.48 12.19
C GLY A 220 1.40 3.58 11.76
N CYS A 221 1.50 4.78 12.36
CA CYS A 221 0.69 5.93 11.94
C CYS A 221 0.93 6.29 10.46
N ALA A 222 2.18 6.27 9.99
CA ALA A 222 2.51 6.57 8.60
C ALA A 222 1.98 5.50 7.61
N ILE A 223 1.89 4.23 8.00
CA ILE A 223 1.23 3.18 7.22
C ILE A 223 -0.27 3.44 7.16
N SER A 224 -0.92 3.80 8.28
CA SER A 224 -2.35 4.16 8.27
C SER A 224 -2.65 5.40 7.41
N LEU A 225 -1.68 6.33 7.31
CA LEU A 225 -1.79 7.46 6.39
C LEU A 225 -1.62 7.03 4.93
N PHE A 226 -0.78 6.03 4.66
CA PHE A 226 -0.62 5.48 3.32
C PHE A 226 -1.92 4.84 2.83
N THR A 227 -2.62 4.05 3.64
CA THR A 227 -3.88 3.42 3.21
C THR A 227 -5.01 4.39 2.97
N LYS A 228 -5.00 5.55 3.63
CA LYS A 228 -5.91 6.64 3.29
C LYS A 228 -5.79 7.03 1.81
N LEU A 229 -4.61 6.90 1.19
CA LEU A 229 -4.37 7.18 -0.23
C LEU A 229 -5.14 6.27 -1.20
N LEU A 230 -5.79 5.19 -0.74
CA LEU A 230 -6.55 4.26 -1.57
C LEU A 230 -7.60 5.01 -2.43
N PRO A 231 -7.57 4.85 -3.77
CA PRO A 231 -8.61 5.40 -4.65
C PRO A 231 -9.96 4.72 -4.39
N MET A 232 -11.02 5.52 -4.31
CA MET A 232 -12.39 5.08 -3.95
C MET A 232 -13.28 4.84 -5.18
N ASP A 233 -12.96 5.46 -6.32
CA ASP A 233 -13.79 5.40 -7.51
C ASP A 233 -13.42 4.20 -8.39
N ASP A 234 -14.44 3.50 -8.89
CA ASP A 234 -14.25 2.28 -9.66
C ASP A 234 -13.64 2.50 -11.05
N ASP A 235 -13.76 3.72 -11.58
CA ASP A 235 -13.28 4.10 -12.91
C ASP A 235 -11.76 4.43 -12.96
N GLU A 236 -11.05 4.38 -11.82
CA GLU A 236 -9.64 4.82 -11.69
C GLU A 236 -8.61 3.67 -11.73
N ASP A 237 -8.68 2.80 -12.75
CA ASP A 237 -7.84 1.60 -12.85
C ASP A 237 -6.32 1.90 -12.78
N GLU A 238 -5.88 3.02 -13.35
CA GLU A 238 -4.46 3.39 -13.35
C GLU A 238 -3.95 3.83 -11.97
N LEU A 239 -4.75 4.58 -11.21
CA LEU A 239 -4.42 4.96 -9.83
C LEU A 239 -4.49 3.76 -8.90
N LYS A 240 -5.49 2.88 -9.07
CA LYS A 240 -5.56 1.59 -8.37
C LYS A 240 -4.28 0.79 -8.61
N ARG A 241 -3.84 0.67 -9.87
CA ARG A 241 -2.58 -0.02 -10.20
C ARG A 241 -1.35 0.62 -9.54
N CYS A 242 -1.25 1.95 -9.56
CA CYS A 242 -0.16 2.67 -8.90
C CYS A 242 -0.16 2.41 -7.39
N PHE A 243 -1.33 2.53 -6.74
CA PHE A 243 -1.50 2.30 -5.32
C PHE A 243 -1.15 0.86 -4.94
N TYR A 244 -1.72 -0.14 -5.61
CA TYR A 244 -1.49 -1.55 -5.26
C TYR A 244 -0.06 -2.00 -5.55
N THR A 245 0.61 -1.40 -6.54
CA THR A 245 2.06 -1.62 -6.73
C THR A 245 2.84 -1.09 -5.54
N ALA A 246 2.58 0.15 -5.14
CA ALA A 246 3.23 0.77 -3.98
C ALA A 246 2.89 0.01 -2.67
N PHE A 247 1.65 -0.41 -2.48
CA PHE A 247 1.22 -1.13 -1.29
C PHE A 247 1.86 -2.52 -1.21
N HIS A 248 2.04 -3.19 -2.35
CA HIS A 248 2.79 -4.44 -2.44
C HIS A 248 4.25 -4.23 -2.02
N GLU A 249 4.93 -3.19 -2.51
CA GLU A 249 6.29 -2.85 -2.07
C GLU A 249 6.36 -2.59 -0.56
N LEU A 250 5.42 -1.81 -0.04
CA LEU A 250 5.31 -1.48 1.38
C LEU A 250 5.13 -2.74 2.24
N ALA A 251 4.31 -3.68 1.80
CA ALA A 251 4.06 -4.93 2.51
C ALA A 251 5.32 -5.79 2.60
N VAL A 252 6.09 -5.89 1.50
CA VAL A 252 7.36 -6.62 1.49
C VAL A 252 8.40 -5.94 2.40
N VAL A 253 8.47 -4.61 2.39
CA VAL A 253 9.36 -3.85 3.29
C VAL A 253 8.96 -4.08 4.75
N SER A 254 7.68 -3.94 5.08
CA SER A 254 7.16 -4.12 6.44
C SER A 254 7.43 -5.52 6.96
N TYR A 255 7.29 -6.56 6.12
CA TYR A 255 7.66 -7.93 6.48
C TYR A 255 9.16 -8.09 6.78
N LYS A 256 10.05 -7.44 6.01
CA LYS A 256 11.50 -7.51 6.24
C LYS A 256 11.93 -6.89 7.56
N PHE A 257 11.18 -5.92 8.06
CA PHE A 257 11.46 -5.20 9.30
C PHE A 257 10.53 -5.59 10.46
N GLU A 258 9.94 -6.78 10.42
CA GLU A 258 9.13 -7.34 11.53
C GLU A 258 7.85 -6.53 11.88
N MET A 259 7.38 -5.67 10.97
CA MET A 259 6.15 -4.88 11.10
C MET A 259 4.93 -5.52 10.43
N LEU A 260 4.87 -6.85 10.46
CA LEU A 260 3.82 -7.60 9.78
C LEU A 260 2.41 -7.27 10.33
N ASP A 261 2.28 -7.04 11.64
CA ASP A 261 0.97 -6.85 12.26
C ASP A 261 0.27 -5.58 11.77
N PHE A 262 1.00 -4.46 11.67
CA PHE A 262 0.47 -3.19 11.17
C PHE A 262 0.02 -3.29 9.71
N ILE A 263 0.81 -3.92 8.84
CA ILE A 263 0.43 -4.02 7.42
C ILE A 263 -0.75 -4.97 7.23
N LEU A 264 -0.87 -6.04 8.03
CA LEU A 264 -2.01 -6.96 7.93
C LEU A 264 -3.33 -6.29 8.33
N GLU A 265 -3.33 -5.45 9.35
CA GLU A 265 -4.51 -4.64 9.73
C GLU A 265 -4.97 -3.76 8.56
N GLU A 266 -4.01 -3.07 7.94
CA GLU A 266 -4.23 -2.16 6.83
C GLU A 266 -4.64 -2.86 5.52
N LEU A 267 -4.16 -4.09 5.27
CA LEU A 267 -4.63 -4.94 4.17
C LEU A 267 -6.10 -5.37 4.35
N ASN A 268 -6.53 -5.60 5.60
CA ASN A 268 -7.93 -5.91 5.89
C ASN A 268 -8.83 -4.69 5.62
N LEU A 269 -8.42 -3.49 6.03
CA LEU A 269 -9.12 -2.24 5.72
C LEU A 269 -9.18 -1.99 4.20
N ALA A 270 -8.10 -2.21 3.47
CA ALA A 270 -8.11 -2.07 2.01
C ALA A 270 -9.06 -3.08 1.32
N THR A 271 -9.18 -4.29 1.90
CA THR A 271 -10.13 -5.32 1.43
C THR A 271 -11.58 -4.90 1.64
N GLU A 272 -11.88 -4.20 2.75
CA GLU A 272 -13.20 -3.62 3.04
C GLU A 272 -13.60 -2.58 2.00
N VAL A 273 -12.72 -1.60 1.79
CA VAL A 273 -12.99 -0.46 0.92
C VAL A 273 -13.09 -0.87 -0.54
N SER A 274 -12.35 -1.90 -0.97
CA SER A 274 -12.32 -2.33 -2.37
C SER A 274 -13.47 -3.28 -2.75
N ASN A 275 -14.25 -3.79 -1.79
CA ASN A 275 -15.33 -4.75 -2.04
C ASN A 275 -16.73 -4.31 -1.54
N PRO A 276 -17.22 -3.08 -1.81
CA PRO A 276 -18.58 -2.70 -1.41
C PRO A 276 -19.64 -3.56 -2.12
N ASN A 277 -19.35 -4.07 -3.32
CA ASN A 277 -20.30 -4.81 -4.17
C ASN A 277 -19.93 -6.29 -4.42
N LYS A 278 -18.99 -6.87 -3.67
CA LYS A 278 -18.52 -8.28 -3.83
C LYS A 278 -18.12 -8.62 -5.27
N SER A 279 -17.42 -7.72 -5.96
CA SER A 279 -16.76 -8.07 -7.21
C SER A 279 -15.69 -9.15 -6.96
N THR A 280 -15.40 -9.95 -7.97
CA THR A 280 -14.39 -11.02 -7.97
C THR A 280 -12.96 -10.53 -7.76
N ASP A 281 -12.74 -9.22 -7.84
CA ASP A 281 -11.46 -8.63 -8.22
C ASP A 281 -10.88 -7.90 -7.00
N ASN A 282 -10.40 -8.67 -6.01
CA ASN A 282 -9.70 -8.09 -4.87
C ASN A 282 -8.17 -8.09 -5.10
N PRO A 283 -7.56 -6.95 -5.45
CA PRO A 283 -6.12 -6.82 -5.68
C PRO A 283 -5.27 -7.11 -4.43
N VAL A 284 -5.84 -7.04 -3.23
CA VAL A 284 -5.15 -7.34 -1.97
C VAL A 284 -4.69 -8.81 -1.91
N HIS A 285 -5.39 -9.72 -2.59
CA HIS A 285 -5.03 -11.14 -2.62
C HIS A 285 -3.64 -11.39 -3.25
N SER A 286 -3.22 -10.58 -4.22
CA SER A 286 -1.88 -10.65 -4.81
C SER A 286 -0.77 -10.26 -3.81
N ILE A 287 -1.06 -9.30 -2.93
CA ILE A 287 -0.14 -8.87 -1.86
C ILE A 287 -0.02 -9.98 -0.82
N TYR A 288 -1.16 -10.55 -0.41
CA TYR A 288 -1.23 -11.70 0.48
C TYR A 288 -0.47 -12.92 -0.06
N GLU A 289 -0.62 -13.22 -1.35
CA GLU A 289 0.16 -14.27 -2.01
C GLU A 289 1.67 -14.02 -1.90
N LYS A 290 2.13 -12.79 -2.17
CA LYS A 290 3.55 -12.46 -2.05
C LYS A 290 4.08 -12.60 -0.63
N LEU A 291 3.33 -12.10 0.35
CA LEU A 291 3.70 -12.22 1.75
C LEU A 291 3.81 -13.70 2.17
N MET A 292 2.87 -14.54 1.71
CA MET A 292 2.89 -15.98 1.96
C MET A 292 4.12 -16.65 1.33
N ILE A 293 4.48 -16.29 0.09
CA ILE A 293 5.70 -16.79 -0.57
C ILE A 293 6.95 -16.44 0.25
N HIS A 294 7.10 -15.17 0.67
CA HIS A 294 8.25 -14.76 1.46
C HIS A 294 8.32 -15.43 2.84
N ALA A 295 7.17 -15.59 3.50
CA ALA A 295 7.10 -16.28 4.78
C ALA A 295 7.47 -17.77 4.65
N LEU A 296 7.05 -18.42 3.56
CA LEU A 296 7.47 -19.78 3.21
C LEU A 296 8.97 -19.86 2.94
N GLU A 297 9.54 -18.98 2.12
CA GLU A 297 10.98 -18.95 1.82
C GLU A 297 11.84 -18.85 3.10
N LYS A 298 11.40 -18.04 4.07
CA LYS A 298 12.05 -17.88 5.38
C LYS A 298 11.70 -18.98 6.40
N LYS A 299 10.78 -19.89 6.08
CA LYS A 299 10.24 -20.91 7.00
C LYS A 299 9.65 -20.31 8.29
N ASP A 300 9.01 -19.15 8.17
CA ASP A 300 8.45 -18.41 9.30
C ASP A 300 7.01 -18.83 9.57
N LEU A 301 6.84 -19.82 10.45
CA LEU A 301 5.52 -20.35 10.82
C LEU A 301 4.62 -19.30 11.46
N ASN A 302 5.19 -18.36 12.23
CA ASN A 302 4.42 -17.31 12.89
C ASN A 302 3.83 -16.34 11.87
N ALA A 303 4.65 -15.88 10.91
CA ALA A 303 4.16 -15.04 9.82
C ALA A 303 3.12 -15.74 8.96
N ILE A 304 3.34 -17.01 8.59
CA ILE A 304 2.36 -17.81 7.84
C ILE A 304 1.04 -17.86 8.60
N SER A 305 1.08 -18.11 9.91
CA SER A 305 -0.12 -18.14 10.74
C SER A 305 -0.86 -16.80 10.75
N LYS A 306 -0.15 -15.70 11.02
CA LYS A 306 -0.72 -14.35 11.03
C LYS A 306 -1.34 -13.98 9.69
N ILE A 307 -0.64 -14.26 8.58
CA ILE A 307 -1.14 -14.00 7.23
C ILE A 307 -2.42 -14.82 6.96
N SER A 308 -2.41 -16.12 7.26
CA SER A 308 -3.58 -16.99 7.07
C SER A 308 -4.79 -16.50 7.86
N TYR A 309 -4.61 -16.12 9.13
CA TYR A 309 -5.70 -15.56 9.94
C TYR A 309 -6.20 -14.20 9.41
N SER A 310 -5.30 -13.36 8.89
CA SER A 310 -5.68 -12.08 8.29
C SER A 310 -6.56 -12.27 7.05
N MET A 311 -6.22 -13.22 6.17
CA MET A 311 -6.98 -13.52 4.95
C MET A 311 -8.44 -13.98 5.20
N ILE A 312 -8.74 -14.50 6.40
CA ILE A 312 -10.08 -14.97 6.79
C ILE A 312 -10.82 -14.02 7.73
N LYS A 313 -10.17 -12.94 8.18
CA LYS A 313 -10.79 -11.98 9.08
C LYS A 313 -11.91 -11.31 8.29
N GLU A 314 -13.16 -11.68 8.61
CA GLU A 314 -14.30 -11.00 8.03
C GLU A 314 -14.26 -9.53 8.46
N PRO A 315 -14.50 -8.61 7.52
CA PRO A 315 -14.58 -7.21 7.88
C PRO A 315 -15.69 -7.02 8.90
N THR A 316 -15.38 -6.31 9.99
CA THR A 316 -16.36 -5.99 11.02
C THR A 316 -17.46 -5.15 10.40
N LYS A 317 -18.57 -5.80 10.01
CA LYS A 317 -19.77 -5.12 9.52
C LYS A 317 -20.31 -4.24 10.64
N SER A 318 -20.15 -2.92 10.48
CA SER A 318 -21.18 -1.99 10.93
C SER A 318 -22.50 -2.43 10.31
N GLU A 319 -23.52 -2.53 11.16
CA GLU A 319 -24.90 -2.81 10.82
C GLU A 319 -25.36 -1.91 9.66
N GLU A 320 -25.69 -2.48 8.50
CA GLU A 320 -26.75 -1.95 7.61
C GLU A 320 -27.10 -2.93 6.47
N GLU A 321 -28.34 -3.40 6.57
CA GLU A 321 -29.33 -3.68 5.54
C GLU A 321 -29.17 -4.84 4.53
N ASN A 322 -30.02 -5.84 4.82
CA ASN A 322 -30.64 -6.77 3.88
C ASN A 322 -31.26 -6.06 2.68
N LEU A 323 -30.91 -6.46 1.44
CA LEU A 323 -31.83 -6.38 0.30
C LEU A 323 -31.55 -7.54 -0.67
N ASN A 324 -32.47 -8.50 -0.66
CA ASN A 324 -32.56 -9.60 -1.62
C ASN A 324 -33.17 -9.10 -2.93
N LEU A 325 -32.51 -9.32 -4.07
CA LEU A 325 -33.15 -9.33 -5.38
C LEU A 325 -32.56 -10.46 -6.23
N GLU A 326 -33.39 -11.46 -6.52
CA GLU A 326 -33.12 -12.54 -7.48
C GLU A 326 -33.50 -12.09 -8.90
N ILE A 327 -32.61 -12.31 -9.87
CA ILE A 327 -32.92 -12.29 -11.31
C ILE A 327 -32.19 -13.49 -11.96
N PRO A 328 -32.87 -14.36 -12.74
CA PRO A 328 -32.26 -15.54 -13.34
C PRO A 328 -31.78 -15.36 -14.80
N ASP A 329 -30.74 -16.17 -15.12
CA ASP A 329 -30.21 -16.66 -16.42
C ASP A 329 -29.26 -15.78 -17.28
N PRO A 330 -28.42 -16.34 -18.20
CA PRO A 330 -28.12 -17.76 -18.51
C PRO A 330 -26.60 -18.15 -18.53
N ILE A 331 -26.32 -19.44 -18.29
CA ILE A 331 -25.15 -20.26 -18.73
C ILE A 331 -23.75 -19.59 -18.74
N GLU A 332 -23.19 -19.34 -17.56
CA GLU A 332 -21.74 -19.30 -17.32
C GLU A 332 -21.47 -19.94 -15.94
N ILE A 333 -20.31 -20.57 -15.78
CA ILE A 333 -19.92 -21.46 -14.69
C ILE A 333 -20.37 -20.90 -13.32
N LYS A 334 -21.40 -21.53 -12.71
CA LYS A 334 -22.01 -21.17 -11.43
C LYS A 334 -21.05 -21.44 -10.25
N ILE A 335 -20.00 -20.63 -10.10
CA ILE A 335 -19.47 -20.32 -8.76
C ILE A 335 -20.35 -19.17 -8.25
N LYS A 336 -21.19 -19.45 -7.24
CA LYS A 336 -22.08 -18.45 -6.63
C LYS A 336 -21.25 -17.22 -6.24
N ARG A 337 -21.57 -16.07 -6.88
CA ARG A 337 -20.90 -14.76 -6.76
C ARG A 337 -20.63 -14.25 -5.33
N ASN A 338 -21.23 -14.83 -4.30
CA ASN A 338 -21.02 -14.43 -2.90
C ASN A 338 -19.73 -14.97 -2.23
N ASN A 339 -19.02 -15.95 -2.81
CA ASN A 339 -17.92 -16.67 -2.12
C ASN A 339 -16.55 -16.60 -2.81
N ASN A 340 -16.35 -15.69 -3.77
CA ASN A 340 -15.12 -15.65 -4.58
C ASN A 340 -13.87 -15.29 -3.76
N SER A 341 -13.97 -14.44 -2.75
CA SER A 341 -12.85 -14.13 -1.87
C SER A 341 -12.40 -15.36 -1.07
N THR A 342 -13.34 -16.08 -0.45
CA THR A 342 -13.07 -17.33 0.27
C THR A 342 -12.46 -18.38 -0.64
N TYR A 343 -12.97 -18.50 -1.87
CA TYR A 343 -12.42 -19.40 -2.88
C TYR A 343 -10.96 -19.05 -3.21
N ILE A 344 -10.65 -17.77 -3.47
CA ILE A 344 -9.28 -17.29 -3.72
C ILE A 344 -8.37 -17.57 -2.53
N THR A 345 -8.83 -17.31 -1.30
CA THR A 345 -8.07 -17.60 -0.08
C THR A 345 -7.75 -19.08 0.04
N ILE A 346 -8.72 -19.98 -0.16
CA ILE A 346 -8.48 -21.44 -0.13
C ILE A 346 -7.50 -21.85 -1.24
N CYS A 347 -7.60 -21.28 -2.45
CA CYS A 347 -6.63 -21.50 -3.52
C CYS A 347 -5.20 -21.12 -3.12
N LEU A 348 -5.02 -19.93 -2.53
CA LEU A 348 -3.72 -19.47 -2.05
C LEU A 348 -3.16 -20.39 -0.96
N LEU A 349 -4.00 -20.84 -0.03
CA LEU A 349 -3.61 -21.79 1.02
C LEU A 349 -3.23 -23.16 0.45
N PHE A 350 -3.91 -23.64 -0.59
CA PHE A 350 -3.53 -24.87 -1.29
C PHE A 350 -2.18 -24.73 -2.01
N GLN A 351 -1.96 -23.64 -2.75
CA GLN A 351 -0.68 -23.38 -3.40
C GLN A 351 0.47 -23.29 -2.38
N ALA A 352 0.24 -22.59 -1.26
CA ALA A 352 1.17 -22.52 -0.14
C ALA A 352 1.44 -23.91 0.46
N THR A 353 0.41 -24.75 0.60
CA THR A 353 0.54 -26.11 1.12
C THR A 353 1.37 -26.99 0.18
N ILE A 354 1.08 -26.99 -1.12
CA ILE A 354 1.86 -27.70 -2.14
C ILE A 354 3.33 -27.26 -2.09
N LYS A 355 3.58 -25.94 -2.05
CA LYS A 355 4.94 -25.41 -1.99
C LYS A 355 5.65 -25.80 -0.68
N SER A 356 4.96 -25.79 0.45
CA SER A 356 5.52 -26.24 1.73
C SER A 356 5.92 -27.73 1.70
N ILE A 357 5.16 -28.57 1.01
CA ILE A 357 5.46 -30.00 0.82
C ILE A 357 6.69 -30.16 -0.08
N GLU A 358 6.77 -29.40 -1.17
CA GLU A 358 7.93 -29.38 -2.08
C GLU A 358 9.21 -29.05 -1.31
N LEU A 359 9.16 -28.04 -0.43
CA LEU A 359 10.27 -27.62 0.42
C LEU A 359 10.47 -28.51 1.67
N SER A 360 9.63 -29.52 1.87
CA SER A 360 9.66 -30.41 3.05
C SER A 360 9.51 -29.69 4.40
N TYR A 361 8.71 -28.62 4.44
CA TYR A 361 8.39 -27.85 5.65
C TYR A 361 7.19 -28.42 6.39
N TYR A 362 7.38 -29.60 7.00
CA TYR A 362 6.33 -30.41 7.63
C TYR A 362 5.42 -29.64 8.61
N SER A 363 6.00 -28.85 9.52
CA SER A 363 5.24 -28.08 10.53
C SER A 363 4.34 -27.03 9.90
N VAL A 364 4.80 -26.39 8.81
CA VAL A 364 4.02 -25.43 8.03
C VAL A 364 2.91 -26.14 7.28
N THR A 365 3.21 -27.27 6.62
CA THR A 365 2.20 -28.08 5.93
C THR A 365 1.08 -28.49 6.89
N GLY A 366 1.45 -29.00 8.07
CA GLY A 366 0.48 -29.43 9.06
C GLY A 366 -0.35 -28.27 9.62
N PHE A 367 0.27 -27.11 9.85
CA PHE A 367 -0.47 -25.89 10.21
C PHE A 367 -1.49 -25.51 9.13
N LEU A 368 -1.09 -25.44 7.85
CA LEU A 368 -1.99 -25.03 6.76
C LEU A 368 -3.16 -26.01 6.57
N ILE A 369 -2.89 -27.32 6.60
CA ILE A 369 -3.93 -28.37 6.53
C ILE A 369 -4.91 -28.25 7.69
N LYS A 370 -4.39 -28.15 8.92
CA LYS A 370 -5.22 -27.94 10.11
C LYS A 370 -6.05 -26.67 9.93
N PHE A 371 -5.39 -25.54 9.68
CA PHE A 371 -6.03 -24.24 9.51
C PHE A 371 -7.18 -24.27 8.51
N MET A 372 -7.00 -24.91 7.33
CA MET A 372 -8.07 -25.03 6.35
C MET A 372 -9.28 -25.80 6.90
N VAL A 373 -9.04 -27.00 7.44
CA VAL A 373 -10.12 -27.85 7.96
C VAL A 373 -10.83 -27.22 9.16
N THR A 374 -10.14 -26.40 9.96
CA THR A 374 -10.72 -25.77 11.15
C THR A 374 -11.46 -24.47 10.87
N ASN A 375 -11.19 -23.79 9.75
CA ASN A 375 -11.72 -22.44 9.48
C ASN A 375 -12.69 -22.36 8.28
N PHE A 376 -12.74 -23.37 7.41
CA PHE A 376 -13.64 -23.39 6.25
C PHE A 376 -14.59 -24.59 6.30
N SER A 377 -15.76 -24.46 5.65
CA SER A 377 -16.65 -25.62 5.50
C SER A 377 -16.04 -26.67 4.58
N THR A 378 -16.33 -27.93 4.90
CA THR A 378 -15.82 -29.08 4.14
C THR A 378 -16.25 -28.95 2.68
N ARG A 379 -17.48 -28.51 2.44
CA ARG A 379 -18.02 -28.24 1.11
C ARG A 379 -17.17 -27.26 0.30
N PHE A 380 -16.82 -26.10 0.86
CA PHE A 380 -15.99 -25.11 0.13
C PHE A 380 -14.60 -25.65 -0.19
N ILE A 381 -14.00 -26.37 0.76
CA ILE A 381 -12.69 -27.01 0.54
C ILE A 381 -12.78 -28.00 -0.61
N ASN A 382 -13.82 -28.84 -0.64
CA ASN A 382 -14.03 -29.85 -1.67
C ASN A 382 -14.26 -29.21 -3.06
N ASP A 383 -15.11 -28.18 -3.13
CA ASP A 383 -15.40 -27.45 -4.38
C ASP A 383 -14.13 -26.81 -4.97
N VAL A 384 -13.28 -26.22 -4.12
CA VAL A 384 -11.99 -25.64 -4.57
C VAL A 384 -11.00 -26.73 -4.96
N TYR A 385 -10.93 -27.81 -4.18
CA TYR A 385 -10.01 -28.92 -4.40
C TYR A 385 -10.26 -29.59 -5.77
N GLU A 386 -11.51 -29.88 -6.13
CA GLU A 386 -11.85 -30.47 -7.44
C GLU A 386 -11.45 -29.55 -8.61
N ASN A 387 -11.67 -28.25 -8.47
CA ASN A 387 -11.26 -27.28 -9.49
C ASN A 387 -9.74 -27.15 -9.60
N ILE A 388 -9.00 -27.18 -8.48
CA ILE A 388 -7.53 -27.14 -8.50
C ILE A 388 -6.94 -28.39 -9.14
N ILE A 389 -7.52 -29.57 -8.93
CA ILE A 389 -7.10 -30.78 -9.65
C ILE A 389 -7.16 -30.52 -11.16
N ARG A 390 -8.32 -30.08 -11.64
CA ARG A 390 -8.52 -29.80 -13.06
C ARG A 390 -7.51 -28.76 -13.59
N ILE A 391 -7.32 -27.66 -12.87
CA ILE A 391 -6.55 -26.52 -13.36
C ILE A 391 -5.03 -26.73 -13.21
N MET A 392 -4.56 -27.14 -12.03
CA MET A 392 -3.12 -27.26 -11.76
C MET A 392 -2.54 -28.59 -12.22
N VAL A 393 -3.27 -29.70 -12.05
CA VAL A 393 -2.76 -31.05 -12.35
C VAL A 393 -3.05 -31.43 -13.81
N GLU A 394 -4.27 -31.22 -14.30
CA GLU A 394 -4.65 -31.63 -15.66
C GLU A 394 -4.27 -30.57 -16.70
N GLU A 395 -4.63 -29.30 -16.48
CA GLU A 395 -4.35 -28.21 -17.42
C GLU A 395 -2.94 -27.61 -17.29
N LYS A 396 -2.19 -27.95 -16.24
CA LYS A 396 -0.84 -27.41 -15.96
C LYS A 396 -0.82 -25.86 -15.94
N ARG A 397 -1.88 -25.23 -15.44
CA ARG A 397 -2.00 -23.79 -15.26
C ARG A 397 -1.83 -23.44 -13.78
N TYR A 398 -0.85 -22.58 -13.48
CA TYR A 398 -0.38 -22.35 -12.11
C TYR A 398 -0.68 -20.95 -11.57
N SER A 399 -1.01 -20.01 -12.45
CA SER A 399 -1.58 -18.72 -12.06
C SER A 399 -2.93 -18.99 -11.41
N ASN A 400 -3.19 -18.38 -10.25
CA ASN A 400 -4.55 -18.39 -9.71
C ASN A 400 -5.45 -17.70 -10.76
N PRO A 401 -6.36 -18.43 -11.42
CA PRO A 401 -7.12 -17.89 -12.55
C PRO A 401 -8.12 -16.81 -12.13
N LEU A 402 -8.32 -16.65 -10.82
CA LEU A 402 -9.23 -15.68 -10.22
C LEU A 402 -8.49 -14.55 -9.49
N ALA A 403 -7.16 -14.61 -9.35
CA ALA A 403 -6.40 -13.49 -8.83
C ALA A 403 -5.95 -12.60 -9.99
N LEU A 404 -6.67 -11.50 -10.23
CA LEU A 404 -6.21 -10.46 -11.14
C LEU A 404 -5.06 -9.68 -10.49
N ASN A 405 -3.91 -9.65 -11.15
CA ASN A 405 -2.77 -8.85 -10.73
C ASN A 405 -2.98 -7.39 -11.15
N HIS A 406 -3.56 -6.59 -10.25
CA HIS A 406 -3.58 -5.14 -10.39
C HIS A 406 -2.26 -4.49 -9.99
N SER A 407 -1.36 -5.21 -9.33
CA SER A 407 0.02 -4.77 -9.08
C SER A 407 0.92 -5.06 -10.28
N ALA A 408 1.88 -4.18 -10.56
CA ALA A 408 2.94 -4.46 -11.52
C ALA A 408 3.92 -5.55 -11.04
N ILE A 409 3.86 -5.92 -9.75
CA ILE A 409 4.73 -6.94 -9.16
C ILE A 409 4.07 -8.32 -9.31
N PRO A 410 4.71 -9.27 -10.01
CA PRO A 410 4.16 -10.61 -10.13
C PRO A 410 4.22 -11.33 -8.78
N SER A 411 3.06 -11.81 -8.32
CA SER A 411 2.91 -12.81 -7.27
C SER A 411 2.47 -14.12 -7.92
N THR A 412 3.38 -15.10 -7.97
CA THR A 412 3.01 -16.48 -8.31
C THR A 412 3.92 -17.45 -7.57
N PHE A 413 3.35 -18.53 -7.04
CA PHE A 413 4.13 -19.63 -6.50
C PHE A 413 4.93 -20.33 -7.61
N ASN A 414 6.25 -20.31 -7.51
CA ASN A 414 7.11 -21.09 -8.41
C ASN A 414 7.16 -22.56 -7.98
N ILE A 415 6.15 -23.35 -8.36
CA ILE A 415 6.06 -24.78 -8.02
C ILE A 415 6.78 -25.61 -9.09
N ASN A 416 7.58 -26.59 -8.66
CA ASN A 416 8.26 -27.48 -9.60
C ASN A 416 7.28 -28.49 -10.21
N LEU A 417 7.12 -28.42 -11.55
CA LEU A 417 6.15 -29.22 -12.30
C LEU A 417 6.44 -30.71 -12.24
N HIS A 418 7.72 -31.10 -12.15
CA HIS A 418 8.10 -32.51 -12.08
C HIS A 418 7.71 -33.15 -10.75
N THR A 419 7.57 -32.34 -9.69
CA THR A 419 7.19 -32.82 -8.35
C THR A 419 5.74 -32.52 -8.01
N LEU A 420 4.98 -31.86 -8.88
CA LEU A 420 3.63 -31.40 -8.58
C LEU A 420 2.70 -32.55 -8.21
N ASN A 421 2.59 -33.59 -9.04
CA ASN A 421 1.72 -34.74 -8.78
C ASN A 421 2.08 -35.44 -7.46
N TYR A 422 3.37 -35.46 -7.12
CA TYR A 422 3.86 -35.99 -5.85
C TYR A 422 3.43 -35.12 -4.66
N CYS A 423 3.62 -33.81 -4.75
CA CYS A 423 3.27 -32.87 -3.70
C CYS A 423 1.76 -32.76 -3.50
N PHE A 424 1.01 -32.74 -4.61
CA PHE A 424 -0.45 -32.75 -4.62
C PHE A 424 -0.98 -34.03 -3.97
N GLY A 425 -0.51 -35.21 -4.37
CA GLY A 425 -0.93 -36.47 -3.74
C GLY A 425 -0.69 -36.51 -2.23
N LYS A 426 0.43 -35.97 -1.74
CA LYS A 426 0.66 -35.81 -0.30
C LYS A 426 -0.32 -34.85 0.36
N MET A 427 -0.57 -33.70 -0.26
CA MET A 427 -1.56 -32.73 0.24
C MET A 427 -2.93 -33.39 0.37
N SER A 428 -3.37 -34.15 -0.65
CA SER A 428 -4.64 -34.85 -0.66
C SER A 428 -4.77 -35.86 0.47
N ILE A 429 -3.75 -36.70 0.72
CA ILE A 429 -3.78 -37.66 1.83
C ILE A 429 -3.88 -36.94 3.17
N LEU A 430 -3.10 -35.87 3.36
CA LEU A 430 -3.10 -35.10 4.61
C LEU A 430 -4.44 -34.39 4.83
N LEU A 431 -5.00 -33.79 3.78
CA LEU A 431 -6.27 -33.08 3.82
C LEU A 431 -7.43 -34.04 4.11
N TYR A 432 -7.49 -35.15 3.37
CA TYR A 432 -8.49 -36.20 3.57
C TYR A 432 -8.43 -36.76 4.99
N GLY A 433 -7.24 -37.14 5.47
CA GLY A 433 -7.07 -37.68 6.82
C GLY A 433 -7.49 -36.71 7.90
N GLN A 434 -7.16 -35.42 7.75
CA GLN A 434 -7.57 -34.38 8.71
C GLN A 434 -9.09 -34.11 8.67
N GLN A 435 -9.71 -34.08 7.48
CA GLN A 435 -11.16 -33.93 7.33
C GLN A 435 -11.91 -35.13 7.92
N LEU A 436 -11.46 -36.36 7.62
CA LEU A 436 -12.06 -37.58 8.14
C LEU A 436 -11.96 -37.64 9.67
N TYR A 437 -10.79 -37.28 10.21
CA TYR A 437 -10.58 -37.22 11.65
C TYR A 437 -11.51 -36.21 12.32
N ALA A 438 -11.66 -35.02 11.73
CA ALA A 438 -12.59 -34.00 12.23
C ALA A 438 -14.06 -34.47 12.15
N TYR A 439 -14.44 -35.13 11.05
CA TYR A 439 -15.79 -35.65 10.84
C TYR A 439 -16.16 -36.75 11.84
N GLU A 440 -15.35 -37.79 11.97
CA GLU A 440 -15.64 -38.94 12.84
C GLU A 440 -15.63 -38.57 14.32
N ASN A 441 -14.72 -37.68 14.72
CA ASN A 441 -14.60 -37.23 16.10
C ASN A 441 -15.50 -36.00 16.41
N ARG A 442 -16.29 -35.54 15.44
CA ARG A 442 -17.18 -34.36 15.55
C ARG A 442 -16.47 -33.12 16.10
N ILE A 443 -15.27 -32.86 15.60
CA ILE A 443 -14.44 -31.73 16.03
C ILE A 443 -15.00 -30.46 15.38
N LEU A 444 -15.97 -29.83 16.04
CA LEU A 444 -16.51 -28.52 15.67
C LEU A 444 -15.67 -27.44 16.35
N LEU A 445 -14.96 -26.64 15.57
CA LEU A 445 -14.12 -25.54 16.09
C LEU A 445 -14.74 -24.17 15.90
N LYS A 446 -15.79 -24.07 15.08
CA LYS A 446 -16.61 -22.87 14.89
C LYS A 446 -18.05 -23.31 14.72
N GLU A 447 -18.98 -22.68 15.44
CA GLU A 447 -20.38 -23.10 15.56
C GLU A 447 -21.13 -23.18 14.22
N ASN A 448 -20.65 -22.46 13.20
CA ASN A 448 -21.30 -22.36 11.89
C ASN A 448 -20.61 -23.17 10.77
N ILE A 449 -19.65 -24.04 11.09
CA ILE A 449 -18.94 -24.84 10.08
C ILE A 449 -19.61 -26.21 9.96
N GLU A 450 -20.19 -26.49 8.80
CA GLU A 450 -20.74 -27.80 8.47
C GLU A 450 -19.61 -28.80 8.14
N LEU A 451 -19.56 -29.89 8.92
CA LEU A 451 -18.71 -31.05 8.65
C LEU A 451 -19.46 -31.98 7.70
N GLU A 452 -18.96 -32.11 6.48
CA GLU A 452 -19.51 -33.01 5.46
C GLU A 452 -18.53 -34.16 5.18
N LYS A 453 -18.84 -34.97 4.17
CA LYS A 453 -17.93 -36.00 3.70
C LYS A 453 -16.60 -35.37 3.24
N PRO A 454 -15.46 -35.98 3.58
CA PRO A 454 -14.14 -35.54 3.11
C PRO A 454 -14.05 -35.48 1.57
N ILE A 455 -13.00 -34.82 1.06
CA ILE A 455 -12.66 -34.82 -0.36
C ILE A 455 -12.68 -36.23 -0.96
N SER A 456 -13.08 -36.35 -2.23
CA SER A 456 -12.89 -37.62 -2.95
C SER A 456 -11.40 -37.88 -3.18
N ILE A 457 -10.99 -39.11 -2.90
CA ILE A 457 -9.61 -39.60 -3.09
C ILE A 457 -9.46 -40.50 -4.32
N ASP A 458 -10.53 -40.72 -5.10
CA ASP A 458 -10.55 -41.66 -6.22
C ASP A 458 -9.48 -41.36 -7.28
N SER A 459 -9.21 -40.09 -7.54
CA SER A 459 -8.16 -39.65 -8.47
C SER A 459 -6.75 -39.96 -7.95
N ILE A 460 -6.57 -39.92 -6.63
CA ILE A 460 -5.29 -40.11 -5.95
C ILE A 460 -4.99 -41.60 -5.75
N CYS A 461 -6.00 -42.42 -5.48
CA CYS A 461 -5.87 -43.89 -5.37
C CYS A 461 -5.34 -44.53 -6.66
N LYS A 462 -5.50 -43.87 -7.81
CA LYS A 462 -4.97 -44.33 -9.12
C LYS A 462 -3.46 -44.11 -9.28
N LEU A 463 -2.80 -43.37 -8.37
CA LEU A 463 -1.36 -43.14 -8.45
C LEU A 463 -0.58 -44.43 -8.16
N THR A 464 0.30 -44.83 -9.09
CA THR A 464 1.12 -46.04 -8.96
C THR A 464 2.06 -46.04 -7.74
N TYR A 465 2.35 -44.86 -7.19
CA TYR A 465 3.24 -44.65 -6.05
C TYR A 465 2.49 -44.22 -4.78
N ILE A 466 1.17 -44.43 -4.68
CA ILE A 466 0.37 -44.02 -3.51
C ILE A 466 0.90 -44.62 -2.20
N ARG A 467 1.25 -45.91 -2.20
CA ARG A 467 1.84 -46.59 -1.04
C ARG A 467 3.15 -45.93 -0.57
N TYR A 468 3.98 -45.50 -1.52
CA TYR A 468 5.19 -44.75 -1.22
C TYR A 468 4.89 -43.38 -0.59
N LEU A 469 3.83 -42.69 -1.00
CA LEU A 469 3.41 -41.43 -0.37
C LEU A 469 3.00 -41.65 1.09
N ILE A 470 2.17 -42.66 1.33
CA ILE A 470 1.68 -43.04 2.67
C ILE A 470 2.87 -43.38 3.58
N ASP A 471 3.77 -44.26 3.13
CA ASP A 471 4.97 -44.64 3.89
C ASP A 471 5.83 -43.42 4.22
N LYS A 472 5.96 -42.47 3.28
CA LYS A 472 6.72 -41.24 3.50
C LYS A 472 6.04 -40.31 4.50
N ILE A 473 4.71 -40.20 4.47
CA ILE A 473 3.95 -39.41 5.45
C ILE A 473 4.10 -40.04 6.83
N LYS A 474 3.88 -41.36 6.96
CA LYS A 474 4.00 -42.12 8.20
C LYS A 474 5.36 -41.93 8.88
N LYS A 475 6.45 -41.97 8.09
CA LYS A 475 7.82 -41.74 8.58
C LYS A 475 8.10 -40.33 9.12
N SER A 476 7.21 -39.37 8.86
CA SER A 476 7.34 -37.97 9.27
C SER A 476 6.12 -37.48 10.07
N SER A 477 5.32 -38.40 10.61
CA SER A 477 4.05 -38.11 11.29
C SER A 477 4.19 -37.10 12.42
N ASP A 478 5.23 -37.27 13.24
CA ASP A 478 5.59 -36.42 14.38
C ASP A 478 5.86 -34.96 13.99
N LYS A 479 6.36 -34.72 12.77
CA LYS A 479 6.78 -33.38 12.31
C LYS A 479 5.63 -32.51 11.82
N TYR A 480 4.52 -33.12 11.42
CA TYR A 480 3.36 -32.38 10.90
C TYR A 480 2.53 -31.76 12.03
N GLY A 481 2.53 -32.32 13.24
CA GLY A 481 1.65 -31.84 14.32
C GLY A 481 0.16 -32.08 14.05
N LEU A 482 -0.16 -33.10 13.23
CA LEU A 482 -1.53 -33.54 12.93
C LEU A 482 -1.84 -34.79 13.77
N ILE A 483 -2.81 -34.70 14.67
CA ILE A 483 -3.10 -35.75 15.67
C ILE A 483 -3.45 -37.07 15.01
N PHE A 484 -4.19 -37.05 13.89
CA PHE A 484 -4.60 -38.28 13.21
C PHE A 484 -3.41 -39.12 12.71
N LEU A 485 -2.25 -38.51 12.44
CA LEU A 485 -1.02 -39.21 12.04
C LEU A 485 -0.35 -39.93 13.21
N THR A 486 -0.66 -39.55 14.44
CA THR A 486 -0.11 -40.15 15.67
C THR A 486 -0.99 -41.27 16.22
N HIS A 487 -2.21 -41.41 15.70
CA HIS A 487 -3.16 -42.42 16.17
C HIS A 487 -3.10 -43.65 15.24
N ASP A 488 -2.23 -44.61 15.56
CA ASP A 488 -1.89 -45.75 14.68
C ASP A 488 -3.11 -46.43 14.05
N LYS A 489 -4.12 -46.80 14.85
CA LYS A 489 -5.35 -47.43 14.36
C LYS A 489 -6.14 -46.57 13.37
N PHE A 490 -6.12 -45.26 13.56
CA PHE A 490 -6.82 -44.33 12.69
C PHE A 490 -6.05 -44.15 11.38
N PHE A 491 -4.72 -44.08 11.47
CA PHE A 491 -3.88 -44.02 10.29
C PHE A 491 -3.97 -45.31 9.46
N GLU A 492 -4.00 -46.50 10.09
CA GLU A 492 -4.27 -47.78 9.43
C GLU A 492 -5.60 -47.77 8.69
N HIS A 493 -6.67 -47.24 9.29
CA HIS A 493 -7.95 -47.08 8.62
C HIS A 493 -7.86 -46.18 7.36
N ILE A 494 -7.07 -45.10 7.42
CA ILE A 494 -6.78 -44.29 6.23
C ILE A 494 -6.01 -45.12 5.19
N GLU A 495 -4.97 -45.86 5.59
CA GLU A 495 -4.17 -46.71 4.68
C GLU A 495 -5.06 -47.71 3.92
N GLU A 496 -6.06 -48.30 4.60
CA GLU A 496 -7.04 -49.20 4.00
C GLU A 496 -7.89 -48.51 2.92
N ASN A 497 -8.34 -47.27 3.18
CA ASN A 497 -9.12 -46.49 2.22
C ASN A 497 -8.36 -46.17 0.93
N PHE A 498 -7.02 -46.10 1.00
CA PHE A 498 -6.14 -45.93 -0.18
C PHE A 498 -5.67 -47.26 -0.80
N SER A 499 -5.78 -48.36 -0.07
CA SER A 499 -5.33 -49.71 -0.50
C SER A 499 -6.46 -50.56 -1.07
N ALA A 500 -7.71 -50.20 -0.83
CA ALA A 500 -8.86 -50.89 -1.40
C ALA A 500 -8.85 -50.77 -2.93
N PRO A 501 -8.90 -51.89 -3.68
CA PRO A 501 -9.13 -51.81 -5.12
C PRO A 501 -10.47 -51.12 -5.33
N VAL A 502 -10.53 -50.17 -6.27
CA VAL A 502 -11.77 -49.50 -6.70
C VAL A 502 -12.79 -50.60 -7.03
N LYS A 503 -13.67 -50.92 -6.08
CA LYS A 503 -14.83 -51.75 -6.36
C LYS A 503 -15.69 -50.89 -7.25
N GLU A 504 -15.78 -51.25 -8.52
CA GLU A 504 -16.86 -50.79 -9.39
C GLU A 504 -18.15 -50.87 -8.58
N LEU A 505 -18.71 -49.71 -8.24
CA LEU A 505 -20.09 -49.61 -7.81
C LEU A 505 -20.90 -50.10 -9.01
N THR A 506 -21.19 -51.40 -9.02
CA THR A 506 -22.21 -51.99 -9.86
C THR A 506 -23.52 -51.33 -9.47
N VAL A 507 -23.89 -50.32 -10.25
CA VAL A 507 -25.25 -49.83 -10.36
C VAL A 507 -26.07 -51.02 -10.84
N ASN A 508 -26.69 -51.73 -9.91
CA ASN A 508 -27.80 -52.60 -10.25
C ASN A 508 -28.97 -51.70 -10.65
N ARG A 509 -29.46 -51.99 -11.86
CA ARG A 509 -30.49 -51.31 -12.65
C ARG A 509 -31.70 -50.83 -11.87
#